data_AF-A0A966AT77-F1
#
_entry.id   AF-A0A966AT77-F1
#
_cell.length_a   1.000
_cell.length_b   1.000
_cell.length_c   1.000
_cell.angle_alpha   90.00
_cell.angle_beta   90.00
_cell.angle_gamma   90.00
#
_symmetry.space_group_name_H-M   'P 1'
#
loop_
_entity.id
_entity.type
_entity.pdbx_description
1 polymer ?
#
loop_
_entity_poly.entity_id
_entity_poly.type
_entity_poly.pdbx_seq_one_letter_code
_entity_poly.pdbx_strand_id
1 'polypeptide(L)'
;MAKSKFPRKLPLMAGIFVTVLSVAAMNSPSTEQFLSPGGDSEMHEGMSCDQCHEPAEGTIRQQVQANVYHWLGSRQQGADFLTHPVESADCEDCHPMKENFHPQQKLRKPKYNELDTMLGIRECSSCHDHHSSSVMQHAMTLCMHCHEVWGKKPDTTTPTHVELIAQGRWETCLQCHEFHGGHQREKIFHLKDAHNVDAIQNYLDGKSAAPYGDLRTPYLKERGTPR
;
A
#
# COMPACT_ATOMS: atom_id res chain seq x y z
N MET A 1 -57.98 36.58 16.36
CA MET A 1 -56.64 35.96 16.42
C MET A 1 -56.60 34.75 15.48
N ALA A 2 -56.06 34.90 14.28
CA ALA A 2 -55.89 33.78 13.36
C ALA A 2 -54.77 32.88 13.87
N LYS A 3 -55.09 31.65 14.29
CA LYS A 3 -54.09 30.63 14.57
C LYS A 3 -53.41 30.29 13.24
N SER A 4 -52.24 30.90 13.00
CA SER A 4 -51.29 30.44 11.99
C SER A 4 -51.06 28.95 12.23
N LYS A 5 -51.69 28.11 11.41
CA LYS A 5 -51.39 26.68 11.37
C LYS A 5 -50.02 26.57 10.71
N PHE A 6 -48.96 26.73 11.48
CA PHE A 6 -47.61 26.39 11.03
C PHE A 6 -47.70 24.97 10.45
N PRO A 7 -47.49 24.79 9.13
CA PRO A 7 -47.70 23.49 8.51
C PRO A 7 -46.63 22.56 9.06
N ARG A 8 -46.97 21.74 10.06
CA ARG A 8 -46.04 20.80 10.74
C ARG A 8 -45.29 19.88 9.77
N LYS A 9 -45.83 19.68 8.56
CA LYS A 9 -45.23 18.88 7.50
C LYS A 9 -44.08 19.60 6.79
N LEU A 10 -44.09 20.93 6.72
CA LEU A 10 -43.06 21.70 6.00
C LEU A 10 -41.66 21.59 6.62
N PRO A 11 -41.46 21.77 7.95
CA PRO A 11 -40.15 21.55 8.56
C PRO A 11 -39.73 20.06 8.54
N LEU A 12 -40.70 19.13 8.59
CA LEU A 12 -40.41 17.70 8.47
C LEU A 12 -39.92 17.34 7.05
N MET A 13 -40.59 17.85 6.02
CA MET A 13 -40.20 17.68 4.62
C MET A 13 -38.85 18.34 4.33
N ALA A 14 -38.63 19.55 4.86
CA ALA A 14 -37.34 20.23 4.76
C ALA A 14 -36.24 19.43 5.46
N GLY A 15 -36.51 18.89 6.65
CA GLY A 15 -35.58 18.01 7.37
C GLY A 15 -35.24 16.74 6.59
N ILE A 16 -36.24 16.04 6.06
CA ILE A 16 -36.03 14.85 5.21
C ILE A 16 -35.21 15.22 3.97
N PHE A 17 -35.54 16.34 3.32
CA PHE A 17 -34.84 16.79 2.13
C PHE A 17 -33.37 17.11 2.41
N VAL A 18 -33.08 17.82 3.51
CA VAL A 18 -31.71 18.09 3.95
C VAL A 18 -30.99 16.80 4.28
N THR A 19 -31.62 15.87 5.01
CA THR A 19 -30.99 14.57 5.33
C THR A 19 -30.68 13.76 4.07
N VAL A 20 -31.61 13.68 3.11
CA VAL A 20 -31.37 12.97 1.84
C VAL A 20 -30.25 13.63 1.05
N LEU A 21 -30.22 14.96 0.99
CA LEU A 21 -29.11 15.71 0.37
C LEU A 21 -27.78 15.45 1.06
N SER A 22 -27.73 15.47 2.39
CA SER A 22 -26.51 15.20 3.15
C SER A 22 -26.03 13.77 2.95
N VAL A 23 -26.94 12.79 3.00
CA VAL A 23 -26.61 11.38 2.72
C VAL A 23 -26.11 11.21 1.28
N ALA A 24 -26.79 11.80 0.30
CA ALA A 24 -26.37 11.75 -1.09
C ALA A 24 -25.02 12.44 -1.31
N ALA A 25 -24.78 13.57 -0.65
CA ALA A 25 -23.50 14.28 -0.71
C ALA A 25 -22.37 13.46 -0.10
N MET A 26 -22.59 12.83 1.07
CA MET A 26 -21.58 11.99 1.73
C MET A 26 -21.34 10.65 1.00
N ASN A 27 -22.29 10.16 0.21
CA ASN A 27 -22.10 8.97 -0.64
C ASN A 27 -21.62 9.34 -2.05
N SER A 28 -21.25 10.60 -2.29
CA SER A 28 -20.69 11.01 -3.58
C SER A 28 -19.22 10.60 -3.66
N PRO A 29 -18.76 10.04 -4.81
CA PRO A 29 -17.34 9.76 -5.04
C PRO A 29 -16.43 10.97 -4.81
N SER A 30 -16.97 12.18 -5.07
CA SER A 30 -16.26 13.45 -4.84
C SER A 30 -15.94 13.75 -3.37
N THR A 31 -16.49 12.98 -2.43
CA THR A 31 -16.30 13.14 -0.98
C THR A 31 -15.61 11.96 -0.30
N GLU A 32 -15.20 10.94 -1.05
CA GLU A 32 -14.53 9.73 -0.50
C GLU A 32 -13.28 10.09 0.33
N GLN A 33 -12.50 11.09 -0.11
CA GLN A 33 -11.33 11.59 0.63
C GLN A 33 -11.67 12.23 1.99
N PHE A 34 -12.89 12.72 2.20
CA PHE A 34 -13.33 13.20 3.53
C PHE A 34 -13.70 12.06 4.47
N LEU A 35 -14.10 10.91 3.91
CA LEU A 35 -14.42 9.69 4.66
C LEU A 35 -13.17 8.84 4.93
N SER A 36 -12.14 8.98 4.09
CA SER A 36 -10.81 8.41 4.29
C SER A 36 -9.74 9.51 4.13
N PRO A 37 -9.42 10.25 5.22
CA PRO A 37 -8.45 11.35 5.20
C PRO A 37 -7.03 10.96 4.78
N GLY A 38 -6.76 9.66 4.67
CA GLY A 38 -5.47 9.12 4.25
C GLY A 38 -5.26 9.11 2.73
N GLY A 39 -6.18 9.68 1.94
CA GLY A 39 -6.11 9.70 0.48
C GLY A 39 -4.69 9.88 -0.07
N ASP A 40 -4.36 9.05 -1.05
CA ASP A 40 -3.04 8.99 -1.65
C ASP A 40 -2.73 10.33 -2.34
N SER A 41 -1.73 11.03 -1.83
CA SER A 41 -1.39 12.33 -2.39
C SER A 41 -0.47 12.26 -3.61
N GLU A 42 0.12 11.11 -3.96
CA GLU A 42 1.21 11.07 -4.97
C GLU A 42 1.39 9.74 -5.76
N MET A 43 0.89 8.59 -5.31
CA MET A 43 1.07 7.27 -5.96
C MET A 43 -0.05 6.87 -6.94
N HIS A 44 -1.31 7.11 -6.61
CA HIS A 44 -2.51 6.66 -7.34
C HIS A 44 -3.51 7.82 -7.52
N GLU A 45 -3.01 9.06 -7.62
CA GLU A 45 -3.80 10.28 -7.59
C GLU A 45 -5.01 10.19 -8.54
N GLY A 46 -6.21 10.35 -7.98
CA GLY A 46 -7.46 10.30 -8.74
C GLY A 46 -8.09 8.92 -8.89
N MET A 47 -7.53 7.87 -8.27
CA MET A 47 -8.19 6.59 -8.11
C MET A 47 -9.29 6.64 -7.04
N SER A 48 -10.38 5.90 -7.24
CA SER A 48 -11.48 5.78 -6.27
C SER A 48 -11.21 4.65 -5.27
N CYS A 49 -11.78 4.76 -4.06
CA CYS A 49 -11.51 3.79 -3.00
C CYS A 49 -11.98 2.38 -3.37
N ASP A 50 -13.05 2.26 -4.15
CA ASP A 50 -13.64 1.00 -4.61
C ASP A 50 -12.80 0.27 -5.67
N GLN A 51 -11.80 0.93 -6.26
CA GLN A 51 -10.80 0.26 -7.10
C GLN A 51 -9.84 -0.60 -6.29
N CYS A 52 -9.76 -0.34 -4.97
CA CYS A 52 -8.95 -1.12 -4.03
C CYS A 52 -9.81 -1.95 -3.05
N HIS A 53 -10.87 -1.35 -2.53
CA HIS A 53 -11.72 -1.93 -1.50
C HIS A 53 -12.95 -2.60 -2.09
N GLU A 54 -12.87 -3.90 -2.33
CA GLU A 54 -14.00 -4.68 -2.78
C GLU A 54 -15.04 -4.88 -1.65
N PRO A 55 -16.34 -4.89 -1.97
CA PRO A 55 -17.38 -5.12 -0.97
C PRO A 55 -17.20 -6.45 -0.23
N ALA A 56 -17.33 -6.42 1.10
CA ALA A 56 -17.26 -7.61 1.93
C ALA A 56 -18.44 -8.56 1.66
N GLU A 57 -18.21 -9.86 1.76
CA GLU A 57 -19.27 -10.87 1.60
C GLU A 57 -20.45 -10.65 2.56
N GLY A 58 -21.66 -10.94 2.05
CA GLY A 58 -22.90 -10.85 2.80
C GLY A 58 -23.46 -9.44 2.95
N THR A 59 -24.68 -9.35 3.47
CA THR A 59 -25.33 -8.07 3.77
C THR A 59 -24.72 -7.45 5.03
N ILE A 60 -24.80 -6.12 5.17
CA ILE A 60 -24.41 -5.39 6.40
C ILE A 60 -25.01 -6.03 7.65
N ARG A 61 -26.28 -6.45 7.59
CA ARG A 61 -26.93 -7.14 8.70
C ARG A 61 -26.23 -8.46 9.06
N GLN A 62 -25.86 -9.25 8.07
CA GLN A 62 -25.16 -10.52 8.28
C GLN A 62 -23.74 -10.29 8.82
N GLN A 63 -23.02 -9.29 8.30
CA GLN A 63 -21.69 -8.91 8.80
C GLN A 63 -21.75 -8.49 10.27
N VAL A 64 -22.69 -7.61 10.64
CA VAL A 64 -22.92 -7.21 12.05
C VAL A 64 -23.28 -8.41 12.92
N GLN A 65 -24.18 -9.29 12.46
CA GLN A 65 -24.56 -10.49 13.21
C GLN A 65 -23.37 -11.43 13.42
N ALA A 66 -22.55 -11.65 12.39
CA ALA A 66 -21.36 -12.48 12.47
C ALA A 66 -20.35 -11.93 13.48
N ASN A 67 -20.14 -10.61 13.47
CA ASN A 67 -19.24 -9.93 14.41
C ASN A 67 -19.75 -9.96 15.86
N VAL A 68 -21.06 -9.83 16.08
CA VAL A 68 -21.66 -10.03 17.41
C VAL A 68 -21.46 -11.47 17.89
N TYR A 69 -21.68 -12.47 17.04
CA TYR A 69 -21.44 -13.87 17.42
C TYR A 69 -19.97 -14.18 17.68
N HIS A 70 -19.05 -13.57 16.94
CA HIS A 70 -17.62 -13.67 17.22
C HIS A 70 -17.28 -13.07 18.59
N TRP A 71 -17.76 -11.86 18.86
CA TRP A 71 -17.55 -11.19 20.15
C TRP A 71 -18.12 -11.98 21.34
N LEU A 72 -19.28 -12.63 21.16
CA LEU A 72 -19.89 -13.52 22.15
C LEU A 72 -19.22 -14.91 22.22
N GLY A 73 -18.13 -15.15 21.48
CA GLY A 73 -17.41 -16.44 21.47
C GLY A 73 -18.15 -17.58 20.76
N SER A 74 -19.29 -17.31 20.13
CA SER A 74 -20.07 -18.30 19.38
C SER A 74 -19.54 -18.53 17.95
N ARG A 75 -18.54 -17.74 17.53
CA ARG A 75 -17.84 -17.88 16.26
C ARG A 75 -16.34 -17.63 16.47
N GLN A 76 -15.50 -18.44 15.84
CA GLN A 76 -14.04 -18.34 16.01
C GLN A 76 -13.44 -17.04 15.42
N GLN A 77 -14.02 -16.53 14.33
CA GLN A 77 -13.53 -15.35 13.61
C GLN A 77 -14.69 -14.41 13.30
N GLY A 78 -14.40 -13.12 13.20
CA GLY A 78 -15.37 -12.12 12.72
C GLY A 78 -15.74 -12.32 11.24
N ALA A 79 -16.47 -11.36 10.71
CA ALA A 79 -16.62 -11.12 9.29
C ALA A 79 -16.11 -9.70 8.99
N ASP A 80 -15.57 -9.53 7.79
CA ASP A 80 -15.23 -8.20 7.27
C ASP A 80 -16.48 -7.31 7.26
N PHE A 81 -16.28 -6.01 7.41
CA PHE A 81 -17.36 -5.04 7.51
C PHE A 81 -17.28 -4.02 6.39
N LEU A 82 -18.35 -3.92 5.61
CA LEU A 82 -18.48 -3.11 4.39
C LEU A 82 -17.57 -3.54 3.24
N THR A 83 -16.27 -3.66 3.46
CA THR A 83 -15.26 -3.99 2.45
C THR A 83 -14.28 -5.04 2.98
N HIS A 84 -13.72 -5.84 2.08
CA HIS A 84 -12.58 -6.69 2.40
C HIS A 84 -11.32 -5.85 2.71
N PRO A 85 -10.42 -6.33 3.58
CA PRO A 85 -9.10 -5.74 3.71
C PRO A 85 -8.33 -5.88 2.40
N VAL A 86 -7.56 -4.84 2.04
CA VAL A 86 -6.68 -4.90 0.86
C VAL A 86 -5.47 -5.75 1.20
N GLU A 87 -5.27 -6.82 0.44
CA GLU A 87 -4.15 -7.74 0.55
C GLU A 87 -3.13 -7.53 -0.58
N SER A 88 -1.97 -8.18 -0.49
CA SER A 88 -0.97 -8.07 -1.55
C SER A 88 -1.43 -8.54 -2.93
N ALA A 89 -2.37 -9.49 -3.00
CA ALA A 89 -2.92 -9.99 -4.25
C ALA A 89 -3.68 -8.89 -5.01
N ASP A 90 -4.39 -8.04 -4.29
CA ASP A 90 -5.09 -6.87 -4.85
C ASP A 90 -4.12 -5.90 -5.54
N CYS A 91 -2.92 -5.74 -5.00
CA CYS A 91 -1.87 -4.91 -5.60
C CYS A 91 -1.30 -5.57 -6.86
N GLU A 92 -1.03 -6.88 -6.80
CA GLU A 92 -0.44 -7.65 -7.90
C GLU A 92 -1.34 -7.73 -9.14
N ASP A 93 -2.66 -7.59 -8.96
CA ASP A 93 -3.65 -7.52 -10.04
C ASP A 93 -3.50 -6.29 -10.95
N CYS A 94 -2.89 -5.20 -10.44
CA CYS A 94 -2.52 -4.03 -11.24
C CYS A 94 -1.00 -3.94 -11.48
N HIS A 95 -0.20 -4.49 -10.56
CA HIS A 95 1.26 -4.48 -10.59
C HIS A 95 1.81 -5.90 -10.82
N PRO A 96 1.73 -6.45 -12.04
CA PRO A 96 2.24 -7.78 -12.32
C PRO A 96 3.77 -7.81 -12.26
N MET A 97 4.34 -8.27 -11.14
CA MET A 97 5.78 -8.35 -10.92
C MET A 97 6.37 -9.70 -11.35
N LYS A 98 6.32 -10.00 -12.65
CA LYS A 98 6.78 -11.30 -13.21
C LYS A 98 8.23 -11.65 -12.85
N GLU A 99 9.10 -10.64 -12.76
CA GLU A 99 10.52 -10.80 -12.41
C GLU A 99 10.89 -10.11 -11.09
N ASN A 100 10.13 -10.37 -10.03
CA ASN A 100 10.42 -9.82 -8.70
C ASN A 100 11.68 -10.47 -8.07
N PHE A 101 12.66 -9.66 -7.68
CA PHE A 101 13.84 -10.14 -6.95
C PHE A 101 13.56 -10.53 -5.49
N HIS A 102 12.52 -9.94 -4.89
CA HIS A 102 12.03 -10.22 -3.54
C HIS A 102 10.55 -10.64 -3.56
N PRO A 103 10.19 -11.79 -4.17
CA PRO A 103 8.80 -12.22 -4.23
C PRO A 103 8.31 -12.66 -2.85
N GLN A 104 7.12 -12.20 -2.45
CA GLN A 104 6.54 -12.43 -1.13
C GLN A 104 6.47 -13.92 -0.76
N GLN A 105 6.18 -14.78 -1.75
CA GLN A 105 6.15 -16.24 -1.55
C GLN A 105 7.45 -16.79 -0.96
N LYS A 106 8.62 -16.20 -1.29
CA LYS A 106 9.91 -16.63 -0.72
C LYS A 106 10.10 -16.14 0.73
N LEU A 107 9.41 -15.07 1.13
CA LEU A 107 9.42 -14.50 2.48
C LEU A 107 8.48 -15.26 3.45
N ARG A 108 7.63 -16.16 2.93
CA ARG A 108 6.79 -17.08 3.74
C ARG A 108 7.55 -18.18 4.48
N LYS A 109 8.88 -18.26 4.32
CA LYS A 109 9.69 -19.27 5.01
C LYS A 109 9.74 -19.00 6.53
N PRO A 110 9.73 -20.04 7.39
CA PRO A 110 9.70 -19.87 8.85
C PRO A 110 10.82 -19.01 9.43
N LYS A 111 12.02 -19.06 8.83
CA LYS A 111 13.17 -18.25 9.26
C LYS A 111 12.96 -16.73 9.17
N TYR A 112 11.91 -16.29 8.47
CA TYR A 112 11.54 -14.88 8.35
C TYR A 112 10.36 -14.49 9.25
N ASN A 113 9.82 -15.41 10.06
CA ASN A 113 8.63 -15.13 10.88
C ASN A 113 8.84 -13.97 11.87
N GLU A 114 10.01 -13.90 12.51
CA GLU A 114 10.31 -12.81 13.43
C GLU A 114 10.37 -11.46 12.69
N LEU A 115 11.06 -11.44 11.55
CA LEU A 115 11.17 -10.23 10.73
C LEU A 115 9.81 -9.79 10.17
N ASP A 116 8.98 -10.76 9.78
CA ASP A 116 7.61 -10.52 9.32
C ASP A 116 6.70 -9.99 10.44
N THR A 117 6.85 -10.51 11.66
CA THR A 117 6.10 -10.00 12.83
C THR A 117 6.49 -8.56 13.15
N MET A 118 7.75 -8.20 12.94
CA MET A 118 8.26 -6.86 13.23
C MET A 118 7.97 -5.84 12.12
N LEU A 119 8.10 -6.23 10.86
CA LEU A 119 8.11 -5.31 9.71
C LEU A 119 7.03 -5.62 8.67
N GLY A 120 6.27 -6.71 8.81
CA GLY A 120 5.22 -7.09 7.87
C GLY A 120 5.72 -7.39 6.46
N ILE A 121 6.96 -7.89 6.30
CA ILE A 121 7.67 -8.03 5.01
C ILE A 121 6.94 -8.88 3.96
N ARG A 122 5.91 -9.64 4.36
CA ARG A 122 5.09 -10.44 3.44
C ARG A 122 3.99 -9.67 2.75
N GLU A 123 3.65 -8.48 3.25
CA GLU A 123 2.56 -7.69 2.71
C GLU A 123 3.05 -6.42 2.02
N CYS A 124 2.51 -6.14 0.83
CA CYS A 124 2.76 -4.90 0.09
C CYS A 124 2.48 -3.69 0.98
N SER A 125 1.33 -3.70 1.67
CA SER A 125 0.83 -2.59 2.47
C SER A 125 1.65 -2.28 3.72
N SER A 126 2.41 -3.24 4.24
CA SER A 126 3.33 -3.01 5.37
C SER A 126 4.52 -2.15 4.99
N CYS A 127 4.95 -2.24 3.72
CA CYS A 127 5.99 -1.39 3.17
C CYS A 127 5.39 -0.17 2.48
N HIS A 128 4.31 -0.33 1.71
CA HIS A 128 3.65 0.69 0.90
C HIS A 128 2.29 1.09 1.49
N ASP A 129 2.30 2.11 2.34
CA ASP A 129 1.09 2.60 2.99
C ASP A 129 0.45 3.74 2.19
N HIS A 130 -0.59 3.39 1.43
CA HIS A 130 -1.37 4.30 0.60
C HIS A 130 -2.33 5.19 1.40
N HIS A 131 -2.48 4.93 2.71
CA HIS A 131 -3.22 5.80 3.62
C HIS A 131 -2.29 6.78 4.37
N SER A 132 -1.00 6.75 4.04
CA SER A 132 0.02 7.64 4.60
C SER A 132 0.60 8.56 3.52
N SER A 133 1.26 9.63 3.97
CA SER A 133 1.98 10.56 3.07
C SER A 133 3.36 10.03 2.64
N SER A 134 3.70 8.77 2.88
CA SER A 134 5.00 8.19 2.55
C SER A 134 4.83 6.91 1.76
N VAL A 135 5.54 6.83 0.63
CA VAL A 135 5.45 5.71 -0.30
C VAL A 135 6.05 4.43 0.26
N MET A 136 7.08 4.53 1.11
CA MET A 136 7.72 3.34 1.68
C MET A 136 8.19 3.51 3.12
N GLN A 137 7.76 2.61 4.01
CA GLN A 137 8.27 2.49 5.38
C GLN A 137 9.57 1.67 5.42
N HIS A 138 10.55 2.10 6.23
CA HIS A 138 11.76 1.32 6.59
C HIS A 138 12.68 0.87 5.44
N ALA A 139 12.51 1.38 4.23
CA ALA A 139 13.11 0.84 3.01
C ALA A 139 14.65 0.81 2.99
N MET A 140 15.30 1.86 3.50
CA MET A 140 16.76 1.98 3.41
C MET A 140 17.52 1.04 4.35
N THR A 141 16.87 0.55 5.40
CA THR A 141 17.51 -0.31 6.41
C THR A 141 17.08 -1.76 6.32
N LEU A 142 15.98 -2.07 5.61
CA LEU A 142 15.46 -3.43 5.50
C LEU A 142 16.51 -4.46 5.05
N CYS A 143 17.43 -4.04 4.17
CA CYS A 143 18.48 -4.88 3.63
C CYS A 143 19.34 -5.54 4.72
N MET A 144 19.61 -4.83 5.82
CA MET A 144 20.48 -5.34 6.88
C MET A 144 19.91 -6.60 7.51
N HIS A 145 18.60 -6.73 7.65
CA HIS A 145 17.99 -7.90 8.30
C HIS A 145 18.13 -9.22 7.52
N CYS A 146 18.51 -9.15 6.24
CA CYS A 146 18.70 -10.34 5.39
C CYS A 146 20.10 -10.46 4.78
N HIS A 147 20.84 -9.35 4.65
CA HIS A 147 22.09 -9.26 3.87
C HIS A 147 23.32 -8.90 4.71
N GLU A 148 23.35 -9.24 6.01
CA GLU A 148 24.52 -9.01 6.90
C GLU A 148 25.80 -9.72 6.46
N VAL A 149 25.69 -10.74 5.60
CA VAL A 149 26.83 -11.52 5.13
C VAL A 149 26.82 -11.59 3.61
N TRP A 150 27.91 -11.15 2.99
CA TRP A 150 28.12 -11.34 1.56
C TRP A 150 28.37 -12.81 1.24
N GLY A 151 27.78 -13.28 0.13
CA GLY A 151 27.92 -14.66 -0.32
C GLY A 151 29.32 -14.99 -0.85
N LYS A 152 29.50 -16.24 -1.32
CA LYS A 152 30.78 -16.73 -1.87
C LYS A 152 31.09 -16.25 -3.29
N LYS A 153 30.25 -15.38 -3.86
CA LYS A 153 30.42 -14.91 -5.24
C LYS A 153 31.49 -13.83 -5.30
N PRO A 154 32.31 -13.79 -6.38
CA PRO A 154 33.22 -12.67 -6.61
C PRO A 154 32.43 -11.37 -6.60
N ASP A 155 32.89 -10.44 -5.78
CA ASP A 155 32.32 -9.10 -5.72
C ASP A 155 33.03 -8.22 -6.74
N THR A 156 32.25 -7.70 -7.68
CA THR A 156 32.75 -6.85 -8.77
C THR A 156 32.45 -5.37 -8.52
N THR A 157 31.91 -5.01 -7.35
CA THR A 157 31.59 -3.61 -7.06
C THR A 157 32.76 -2.83 -6.49
N THR A 158 32.67 -1.50 -6.52
CA THR A 158 33.61 -0.62 -5.84
C THR A 158 32.87 0.54 -5.16
N PRO A 159 32.91 0.65 -3.82
CA PRO A 159 33.43 -0.33 -2.85
C PRO A 159 32.71 -1.68 -2.95
N THR A 160 33.35 -2.73 -2.43
CA THR A 160 32.73 -4.06 -2.35
C THR A 160 31.56 -4.03 -1.37
N HIS A 161 30.58 -4.91 -1.56
CA HIS A 161 29.50 -5.17 -0.61
C HIS A 161 30.04 -5.52 0.77
N VAL A 162 31.12 -6.30 0.87
CA VAL A 162 31.77 -6.63 2.15
C VAL A 162 32.22 -5.36 2.87
N GLU A 163 32.85 -4.43 2.16
CA GLU A 163 33.27 -3.15 2.74
C GLU A 163 32.05 -2.29 3.15
N LEU A 164 31.02 -2.20 2.30
CA LEU A 164 29.81 -1.42 2.59
C LEU A 164 29.07 -1.96 3.82
N ILE A 165 28.91 -3.29 3.92
CA ILE A 165 28.28 -3.97 5.06
C ILE A 165 29.10 -3.73 6.33
N ALA A 166 30.42 -3.91 6.27
CA ALA A 166 31.30 -3.71 7.43
C ALA A 166 31.30 -2.25 7.94
N GLN A 167 31.07 -1.30 7.04
CA GLN A 167 30.94 0.12 7.37
C GLN A 167 29.50 0.51 7.79
N GLY A 168 28.54 -0.42 7.76
CA GLY A 168 27.14 -0.15 8.07
C GLY A 168 26.44 0.75 7.05
N ARG A 169 26.96 0.83 5.81
CA ARG A 169 26.50 1.75 4.75
C ARG A 169 25.27 1.24 4.00
N TRP A 170 24.22 0.88 4.74
CA TRP A 170 22.98 0.32 4.19
C TRP A 170 22.22 1.30 3.30
N GLU A 171 22.42 2.61 3.49
CA GLU A 171 21.84 3.67 2.66
C GLU A 171 22.27 3.60 1.18
N THR A 172 23.36 2.87 0.91
CA THR A 172 23.92 2.73 -0.44
C THR A 172 23.29 1.64 -1.28
N CYS A 173 22.58 0.69 -0.65
CA CYS A 173 22.07 -0.49 -1.36
C CYS A 173 21.14 -0.07 -2.50
N LEU A 174 20.19 0.83 -2.19
CA LEU A 174 19.20 1.29 -3.16
C LEU A 174 19.77 2.26 -4.20
N GLN A 175 20.92 2.90 -3.95
CA GLN A 175 21.58 3.75 -4.95
C GLN A 175 22.05 2.95 -6.18
N CYS A 176 22.38 1.66 -5.98
CA CYS A 176 22.82 0.76 -7.04
C CYS A 176 21.79 -0.32 -7.39
N HIS A 177 20.87 -0.65 -6.47
CA HIS A 177 19.89 -1.72 -6.62
C HIS A 177 18.46 -1.21 -6.51
N GLU A 178 17.61 -1.70 -7.38
CA GLU A 178 16.17 -1.59 -7.18
C GLU A 178 15.69 -2.85 -6.44
N PHE A 179 14.82 -2.67 -5.44
CA PHE A 179 14.36 -3.77 -4.60
C PHE A 179 13.60 -4.85 -5.39
N HIS A 180 12.60 -4.47 -6.19
CA HIS A 180 11.80 -5.42 -6.96
C HIS A 180 12.40 -5.80 -8.32
N GLY A 181 13.28 -4.96 -8.88
CA GLY A 181 13.84 -5.17 -10.22
C GLY A 181 12.83 -4.87 -11.35
N GLY A 182 11.84 -4.03 -11.07
CA GLY A 182 10.76 -3.67 -11.98
C GLY A 182 11.15 -2.69 -13.09
N HIS A 183 12.31 -2.05 -13.01
CA HIS A 183 12.76 -1.05 -13.99
C HIS A 183 13.84 -1.57 -14.96
N GLN A 184 13.84 -1.01 -16.16
CA GLN A 184 14.84 -1.22 -17.20
C GLN A 184 16.07 -0.38 -16.84
N ARG A 185 17.14 -1.05 -16.41
CA ARG A 185 18.40 -0.36 -16.14
C ARG A 185 19.62 -1.23 -16.42
N GLU A 186 20.71 -0.54 -16.65
CA GLU A 186 22.04 -1.13 -16.64
C GLU A 186 22.50 -1.37 -15.19
N LYS A 187 23.37 -2.37 -15.01
CA LYS A 187 23.94 -2.70 -13.71
C LYS A 187 25.00 -1.65 -13.36
N ILE A 188 24.89 -1.09 -12.16
CA ILE A 188 25.86 -0.15 -11.60
C ILE A 188 26.88 -0.94 -10.79
N PHE A 189 28.16 -0.83 -11.15
CA PHE A 189 29.25 -1.52 -10.45
C PHE A 189 30.00 -0.63 -9.48
N HIS A 190 30.01 0.68 -9.68
CA HIS A 190 30.73 1.60 -8.81
C HIS A 190 29.77 2.55 -8.12
N LEU A 191 29.92 2.71 -6.81
CA LEU A 191 29.06 3.59 -6.00
C LEU A 191 29.13 5.06 -6.46
N LYS A 192 30.26 5.48 -7.04
CA LYS A 192 30.41 6.83 -7.62
C LYS A 192 29.48 7.08 -8.81
N ASP A 193 29.05 6.02 -9.50
CA ASP A 193 28.18 6.08 -10.68
C ASP A 193 26.72 5.79 -10.29
N ALA A 194 26.44 5.64 -8.99
CA ALA A 194 25.15 5.31 -8.45
C ALA A 194 24.21 6.52 -8.39
N HIS A 195 22.91 6.25 -8.20
CA HIS A 195 21.94 7.30 -7.98
C HIS A 195 22.24 8.05 -6.68
N ASN A 196 21.93 9.35 -6.63
CA ASN A 196 22.10 10.14 -5.43
C ASN A 196 21.14 9.65 -4.33
N VAL A 197 21.63 9.53 -3.09
CA VAL A 197 20.83 9.07 -1.93
C VAL A 197 19.58 9.92 -1.70
N ASP A 198 19.65 11.23 -1.87
CA ASP A 198 18.52 12.15 -1.70
C ASP A 198 17.48 11.94 -2.80
N ALA A 199 17.91 11.60 -4.02
CA ALA A 199 16.99 11.24 -5.10
C ALA A 199 16.27 9.92 -4.80
N ILE A 200 16.97 8.94 -4.22
CA ILE A 200 16.33 7.70 -3.73
C ILE A 200 15.31 8.04 -2.64
N GLN A 201 15.68 8.84 -1.63
CA GLN A 201 14.78 9.19 -0.54
C GLN A 201 13.54 9.96 -1.02
N ASN A 202 13.71 10.93 -1.93
CA ASN A 202 12.58 11.66 -2.50
C ASN A 202 11.61 10.74 -3.24
N TYR A 203 12.11 9.73 -3.95
CA TYR A 203 11.25 8.71 -4.55
C TYR A 203 10.50 7.87 -3.50
N LEU A 204 11.20 7.41 -2.46
CA LEU A 204 10.59 6.65 -1.36
C LEU A 204 9.61 7.47 -0.50
N ASP A 205 9.73 8.80 -0.55
CA ASP A 205 8.81 9.75 0.06
C ASP A 205 7.62 10.10 -0.84
N GLY A 206 7.60 9.65 -2.11
CA GLY A 206 6.58 9.98 -3.11
C GLY A 206 6.82 11.26 -3.91
N LYS A 207 7.77 12.08 -3.50
CA LYS A 207 8.01 13.44 -4.01
C LYS A 207 8.59 13.48 -5.42
N SER A 208 9.05 12.36 -5.96
CA SER A 208 9.64 12.28 -7.29
C SER A 208 9.45 10.91 -7.92
N ALA A 209 9.52 10.85 -9.25
CA ALA A 209 9.52 9.58 -9.99
C ALA A 209 10.71 8.68 -9.63
N ALA A 210 10.58 7.38 -9.92
CA ALA A 210 11.63 6.40 -9.68
C ALA A 210 12.92 6.77 -10.47
N PRO A 211 14.10 6.74 -9.83
CA PRO A 211 15.36 7.10 -10.49
C PRO A 211 15.93 5.97 -11.35
N TYR A 212 15.29 4.80 -11.37
CA TYR A 212 15.81 3.57 -11.98
C TYR A 212 15.47 3.41 -13.47
N GLY A 213 14.90 4.42 -14.12
CA GLY A 213 14.50 4.38 -15.53
C GLY A 213 13.05 3.99 -15.74
N ASP A 214 12.73 3.46 -16.92
CA ASP A 214 11.37 3.07 -17.29
C ASP A 214 10.98 1.70 -16.71
N LEU A 215 9.69 1.49 -16.44
CA LEU A 215 9.20 0.17 -16.02
C LEU A 215 9.43 -0.90 -17.11
N ARG A 216 9.85 -2.09 -16.70
CA ARG A 216 9.91 -3.29 -17.55
C ARG A 216 8.53 -3.76 -17.96
N THR A 217 7.61 -3.75 -17.00
CA THR A 217 6.20 -4.11 -17.20
C THR A 217 5.36 -2.94 -16.70
N PRO A 218 4.65 -2.23 -17.61
CA PRO A 218 3.75 -1.18 -17.21
C PRO A 218 2.65 -1.69 -16.28
N TYR A 219 2.20 -0.82 -15.39
CA TYR A 219 1.04 -1.10 -14.53
C TYR A 219 -0.24 -1.16 -15.37
N LEU A 220 -1.18 -1.99 -14.92
CA LEU A 220 -2.51 -2.07 -15.50
C LEU A 220 -3.36 -0.92 -14.94
N LYS A 221 -4.22 -0.35 -15.78
CA LYS A 221 -5.13 0.74 -15.38
C LYS A 221 -6.31 0.26 -14.54
N GLU A 222 -6.64 -1.01 -14.65
CA GLU A 222 -7.74 -1.68 -13.96
C GLU A 222 -7.24 -3.06 -13.51
N ARG A 223 -7.77 -3.56 -12.41
CA ARG A 223 -7.46 -4.91 -11.91
C ARG A 223 -7.77 -5.94 -12.96
N GLY A 224 -6.85 -6.86 -13.19
CA GLY A 224 -7.09 -7.98 -14.07
C GLY A 224 -5.91 -8.93 -14.14
N THR A 225 -6.23 -10.22 -14.24
CA THR A 225 -5.21 -11.22 -14.54
C THR A 225 -4.63 -10.96 -15.93
N PRO A 226 -3.30 -10.94 -16.13
CA PRO A 226 -2.77 -11.19 -17.46
C PRO A 226 -3.24 -12.58 -17.86
N ARG A 227 -4.21 -12.63 -18.79
CA ARG A 227 -4.64 -13.89 -19.40
C ARG A 227 -3.47 -14.62 -20.04
#